data_AF-A0A3D3NS28-F1
#
_entry.id   AF-A0A3D3NS28-F1
#
_cell.length_a   1.000
_cell.length_b   1.000
_cell.length_c   1.000
_cell.angle_alpha   90.00
_cell.angle_beta   90.00
_cell.angle_gamma   90.00
#
_symmetry.space_group_name_H-M   'P 1'
#
loop_
_entity.id
_entity.type
_entity.pdbx_description
1 polymer ?
#
loop_
_entity_poly.entity_id
_entity_poly.type
_entity_poly.pdbx_seq_one_letter_code
_entity_poly.pdbx_strand_id
1 'polypeptide(L)'
;QVRNWYNFSWLSGDSLVEQAVHSVDKICWAMGDKPPMSCIGTGGRQIPAEDGNIFDHFHAAYEWENGLVCNMASRQIKGCQGHNQDIIRGEKGVLVIGKGGVPFIDGEKRWRYKGEEKNMYDLEHEALFQSIRKGEAINDGDRMMLSTLVAIMGREAAYTGQLITWDQMLACAQDLAPDDLKWGDSFTPSAMPMPGITKFLLPEPPKPEEAPASKEGEKPAQKKA
;
A
#
# COMPACT_ATOMS: atom_id res chain seq x y z
N GLN A 1 16.75 -11.85 11.38
CA GLN A 1 15.69 -11.07 10.71
C GLN A 1 14.31 -11.69 10.86
N VAL A 2 14.09 -12.96 10.48
CA VAL A 2 12.76 -13.63 10.62
C VAL A 2 12.11 -13.51 12.01
N ARG A 3 12.88 -13.61 13.11
CA ARG A 3 12.35 -13.41 14.47
C ARG A 3 11.84 -11.98 14.75
N ASN A 4 12.34 -10.99 14.01
CA ASN A 4 12.06 -9.56 14.15
C ASN A 4 11.55 -8.98 12.82
N TRP A 5 10.83 -9.79 12.03
CA TRP A 5 10.50 -9.54 10.62
C TRP A 5 9.81 -8.21 10.38
N TYR A 6 9.00 -7.75 11.35
CA TYR A 6 8.32 -6.46 11.35
C TYR A 6 9.24 -5.27 11.05
N ASN A 7 10.51 -5.32 11.45
CA ASN A 7 11.45 -4.21 11.33
C ASN A 7 12.11 -4.10 9.94
N PHE A 8 11.78 -4.98 9.01
CA PHE A 8 12.44 -5.09 7.73
C PHE A 8 11.44 -4.94 6.58
N SER A 9 11.64 -3.94 5.72
CA SER A 9 10.72 -3.65 4.61
C SER A 9 10.55 -4.81 3.63
N TRP A 10 11.59 -5.65 3.44
CA TRP A 10 11.52 -6.83 2.58
C TRP A 10 10.68 -7.99 3.13
N LEU A 11 10.39 -7.99 4.45
CA LEU A 11 9.56 -9.01 5.09
C LEU A 11 8.17 -8.50 5.43
N SER A 12 8.07 -7.30 6.03
CA SER A 12 6.80 -6.73 6.48
C SER A 12 6.18 -5.75 5.48
N GLY A 13 6.98 -5.19 4.58
CA GLY A 13 6.55 -4.05 3.78
C GLY A 13 6.44 -2.74 4.57
N ASP A 14 6.87 -2.68 5.84
CA ASP A 14 6.68 -1.57 6.80
C ASP A 14 5.29 -1.54 7.47
N SER A 15 5.20 -0.81 8.57
CA SER A 15 4.04 -0.59 9.43
C SER A 15 2.78 -0.09 8.72
N LEU A 16 2.91 0.66 7.61
CA LEU A 16 1.75 1.05 6.81
C LEU A 16 1.12 -0.13 6.08
N VAL A 17 1.94 -1.01 5.49
CA VAL A 17 1.51 -2.18 4.71
C VAL A 17 1.09 -3.34 5.62
N GLU A 18 1.73 -3.47 6.79
CA GLU A 18 1.47 -4.59 7.69
C GLU A 18 0.39 -4.29 8.74
N GLN A 19 0.43 -3.12 9.39
CA GLN A 19 -0.53 -2.80 10.47
C GLN A 19 -1.62 -1.86 10.02
N ALA A 20 -1.24 -0.75 9.40
CA ALA A 20 -2.20 0.29 9.05
C ALA A 20 -3.06 -0.08 7.82
N VAL A 21 -2.72 -1.16 7.11
CA VAL A 21 -3.51 -1.72 6.01
C VAL A 21 -4.96 -2.02 6.41
N HIS A 22 -5.22 -2.37 7.67
CA HIS A 22 -6.60 -2.56 8.15
C HIS A 22 -7.47 -1.29 8.06
N SER A 23 -6.87 -0.11 8.26
CA SER A 23 -7.56 1.17 8.09
C SER A 23 -7.54 1.63 6.63
N VAL A 24 -6.51 1.27 5.87
CA VAL A 24 -6.48 1.48 4.41
C VAL A 24 -7.59 0.69 3.70
N ASP A 25 -7.85 -0.56 4.10
CA ASP A 25 -8.95 -1.37 3.58
C ASP A 25 -10.31 -0.71 3.88
N LYS A 26 -10.51 -0.15 5.07
CA LYS A 26 -11.74 0.60 5.38
C LYS A 26 -11.87 1.88 4.57
N ILE A 27 -10.77 2.56 4.24
CA ILE A 27 -10.78 3.68 3.31
C ILE A 27 -11.27 3.19 1.93
N CYS A 28 -10.68 2.11 1.41
CA CYS A 28 -11.08 1.55 0.11
C CYS A 28 -12.56 1.13 0.11
N TRP A 29 -13.01 0.44 1.16
CA TRP A 29 -14.42 0.08 1.36
C TRP A 29 -15.35 1.31 1.37
N ALA A 30 -14.99 2.35 2.11
CA ALA A 30 -15.77 3.59 2.16
C ALA A 30 -15.85 4.30 0.80
N MET A 31 -14.82 4.11 -0.03
CA MET A 31 -14.74 4.63 -1.39
C MET A 31 -15.30 3.66 -2.44
N GLY A 32 -16.04 2.63 -2.03
CA GLY A 32 -16.72 1.69 -2.92
C GLY A 32 -15.79 0.69 -3.58
N ASP A 33 -14.72 0.30 -2.88
CA ASP A 33 -13.69 -0.64 -3.35
C ASP A 33 -13.07 -0.20 -4.68
N LYS A 34 -12.79 1.11 -4.79
CA LYS A 34 -12.12 1.73 -5.94
C LYS A 34 -10.74 2.24 -5.55
N PRO A 35 -9.74 2.11 -6.45
CA PRO A 35 -8.42 2.69 -6.19
C PRO A 35 -8.48 4.22 -6.13
N PRO A 36 -7.57 4.86 -5.37
CA PRO A 36 -7.35 6.29 -5.48
C PRO A 36 -6.74 6.63 -6.85
N MET A 37 -6.84 7.88 -7.26
CA MET A 37 -6.15 8.44 -8.43
C MET A 37 -4.66 8.64 -8.15
N SER A 38 -4.34 9.15 -6.96
CA SER A 38 -2.99 9.48 -6.54
C SER A 38 -2.82 9.47 -5.02
N CYS A 39 -1.58 9.46 -4.58
CA CYS A 39 -1.20 9.56 -3.18
C CYS A 39 0.01 10.47 -3.03
N ILE A 40 -0.02 11.32 -2.01
CA ILE A 40 1.17 11.96 -1.44
C ILE A 40 1.37 11.44 -0.02
N GLY A 41 2.63 11.32 0.41
CA GLY A 41 2.94 10.77 1.73
C GLY A 41 4.05 11.52 2.42
N THR A 42 4.03 11.49 3.75
CA THR A 42 5.13 11.90 4.61
C THR A 42 5.33 10.86 5.70
N GLY A 43 6.54 10.78 6.22
CA GLY A 43 6.88 9.83 7.27
C GLY A 43 8.36 9.87 7.55
N GLY A 44 8.79 8.99 8.45
CA GLY A 44 10.18 8.83 8.77
C GLY A 44 10.37 7.92 9.96
N ARG A 45 11.59 7.95 10.48
CA ARG A 45 11.95 7.28 11.71
C ARG A 45 12.50 8.30 12.70
N GLN A 46 11.84 8.44 13.85
CA GLN A 46 12.30 9.30 14.93
C GLN A 46 13.08 8.54 16.01
N ILE A 47 12.65 7.32 16.32
CA ILE A 47 13.32 6.44 17.28
C ILE A 47 14.22 5.49 16.50
N PRO A 48 15.53 5.41 16.77
CA PRO A 48 16.43 4.51 16.04
C PRO A 48 15.91 3.08 15.94
N ALA A 49 16.07 2.44 14.78
CA ALA A 49 15.91 1.00 14.64
C ALA A 49 17.27 0.33 14.83
N GLU A 50 17.34 -0.68 15.68
CA GLU A 50 18.49 -1.58 15.71
C GLU A 50 18.38 -2.52 14.50
N ASP A 51 19.18 -2.26 13.47
CA ASP A 51 19.27 -2.97 12.18
C ASP A 51 18.04 -2.90 11.24
N GLY A 52 16.91 -2.37 11.71
CA GLY A 52 15.71 -2.19 10.88
C GLY A 52 15.81 -1.02 9.89
N ASN A 53 15.07 -1.11 8.79
CA ASN A 53 15.07 -0.11 7.71
C ASN A 53 13.69 0.49 7.43
N ILE A 54 12.78 0.38 8.39
CA ILE A 54 11.39 0.87 8.30
C ILE A 54 11.19 2.21 9.02
N PHE A 55 10.15 2.95 8.64
CA PHE A 55 9.68 4.14 9.35
C PHE A 55 8.93 3.75 10.64
N ASP A 56 8.79 4.70 11.57
CA ASP A 56 8.01 4.54 12.80
C ASP A 56 6.72 5.39 12.80
N HIS A 57 6.51 6.19 11.75
CA HIS A 57 5.28 6.92 11.50
C HIS A 57 5.07 7.21 10.02
N PHE A 58 3.80 7.25 9.62
CA PHE A 58 3.36 7.61 8.28
C PHE A 58 2.16 8.55 8.33
N HIS A 59 2.06 9.38 7.31
CA HIS A 59 0.85 10.03 6.86
C HIS A 59 0.75 9.87 5.35
N ALA A 60 -0.36 9.33 4.86
CA ALA A 60 -0.67 9.23 3.44
C ALA A 60 -2.00 9.97 3.16
N ALA A 61 -2.00 10.83 2.15
CA ALA A 61 -3.19 11.49 1.65
C ALA A 61 -3.49 10.95 0.25
N TYR A 62 -4.54 10.16 0.16
CA TYR A 62 -5.02 9.52 -1.05
C TYR A 62 -6.15 10.35 -1.66
N GLU A 63 -6.06 10.65 -2.96
CA GLU A 63 -7.05 11.44 -3.68
C GLU A 63 -7.90 10.52 -4.56
N TRP A 64 -9.23 10.67 -4.50
CA TRP A 64 -10.20 10.02 -5.40
C TRP A 64 -10.81 11.04 -6.35
N GLU A 65 -11.58 10.53 -7.31
CA GLU A 65 -12.43 11.36 -8.17
C GLU A 65 -13.30 12.34 -7.35
N ASN A 66 -13.65 13.47 -7.97
CA ASN A 66 -14.44 14.55 -7.37
C ASN A 66 -13.74 15.30 -6.21
N GLY A 67 -12.41 15.18 -6.10
CA GLY A 67 -11.60 15.95 -5.14
C GLY A 67 -11.69 15.46 -3.70
N LEU A 68 -12.19 14.24 -3.48
CA LEU A 68 -12.20 13.62 -2.15
C LEU A 68 -10.78 13.19 -1.77
N VAL A 69 -10.35 13.55 -0.57
CA VAL A 69 -9.05 13.16 -0.02
C VAL A 69 -9.25 12.37 1.27
N CYS A 70 -8.81 11.13 1.30
CA CYS A 70 -8.78 10.32 2.51
C CYS A 70 -7.37 10.31 3.10
N ASN A 71 -7.26 10.60 4.39
CA ASN A 71 -5.99 10.66 5.10
C ASN A 71 -5.82 9.41 5.97
N MET A 72 -4.67 8.77 5.86
CA MET A 72 -4.26 7.65 6.71
C MET A 72 -3.02 8.05 7.49
N ALA A 73 -3.09 8.02 8.82
CA ALA A 73 -1.96 8.30 9.70
C ALA A 73 -1.69 7.09 10.59
N SER A 74 -0.42 6.73 10.77
CA SER A 74 0.01 5.65 11.66
C SER A 74 1.27 6.04 12.43
N ARG A 75 1.43 5.48 13.63
CA ARG A 75 2.61 5.71 14.49
C ARG A 75 2.83 4.51 15.41
N GLN A 76 4.07 4.03 15.44
CA GLN A 76 4.54 2.93 16.30
C GLN A 76 5.58 3.39 17.32
N ILE A 77 5.33 4.53 17.97
CA ILE A 77 6.23 5.09 18.99
C ILE A 77 5.63 4.86 20.37
N LYS A 78 6.35 4.10 21.21
CA LYS A 78 5.93 3.80 22.58
C LYS A 78 5.88 5.08 23.43
N GLY A 79 4.89 5.18 24.33
CA GLY A 79 4.73 6.32 25.24
C GLY A 79 3.95 7.50 24.65
N CYS A 80 3.63 7.48 23.35
CA CYS A 80 2.68 8.43 22.77
C CYS A 80 1.23 8.05 23.11
N GLN A 81 0.30 9.00 22.96
CA GLN A 81 -1.12 8.73 23.03
C GLN A 81 -1.51 7.67 21.99
N GLY A 82 -2.04 6.55 22.47
CA GLY A 82 -2.54 5.48 21.61
C GLY A 82 -3.92 5.84 21.07
N HIS A 83 -4.10 5.70 19.76
CA HIS A 83 -5.38 5.91 19.09
C HIS A 83 -5.48 4.96 17.89
N ASN A 84 -6.60 4.25 17.77
CA ASN A 84 -6.92 3.42 16.62
C ASN A 84 -8.40 3.62 16.32
N GLN A 85 -8.68 4.52 15.38
CA GLN A 85 -10.03 4.98 15.07
C GLN A 85 -10.08 5.45 13.62
N ASP A 86 -11.15 5.07 12.94
CA ASP A 86 -11.49 5.50 11.59
C ASP A 86 -12.70 6.42 11.68
N ILE A 87 -12.62 7.57 11.00
CA ILE A 87 -13.67 8.58 11.06
C ILE A 87 -14.04 9.03 9.65
N ILE A 88 -15.28 8.77 9.25
CA ILE A 88 -15.83 9.17 7.96
C ILE A 88 -16.78 10.34 8.18
N ARG A 89 -16.48 11.49 7.59
CA ARG A 89 -17.28 12.71 7.71
C ARG A 89 -18.03 12.97 6.42
N GLY A 90 -19.34 13.10 6.52
CA GLY A 90 -20.20 13.60 5.45
C GLY A 90 -20.96 14.84 5.88
N GLU A 91 -21.70 15.43 4.94
CA GLU A 91 -22.50 16.63 5.17
C GLU A 91 -23.53 16.47 6.31
N LYS A 92 -24.12 15.28 6.44
CA LYS A 92 -25.26 15.02 7.36
C LYS A 92 -24.89 14.26 8.63
N GLY A 93 -23.62 13.89 8.78
CA GLY A 93 -23.18 13.11 9.93
C GLY A 93 -21.77 12.58 9.82
N VAL A 94 -21.33 11.95 10.91
CA VAL A 94 -20.00 11.41 11.10
C VAL A 94 -20.11 9.97 11.58
N LEU A 95 -19.57 9.03 10.80
CA LEU A 95 -19.38 7.64 11.22
C LEU A 95 -18.05 7.51 11.95
N VAL A 96 -18.08 6.86 13.11
CA VAL A 96 -16.90 6.53 13.91
C VAL A 96 -16.82 5.02 14.10
N ILE A 97 -15.68 4.45 13.76
CA ILE A 97 -15.32 3.04 13.93
C ILE A 97 -14.00 2.96 14.71
N GLY A 98 -13.87 2.10 15.72
CA GLY A 98 -12.57 1.84 16.37
C GLY A 98 -12.60 1.79 17.90
N LYS A 99 -11.43 2.01 18.51
CA LYS A 99 -11.18 1.72 19.94
C LYS A 99 -12.00 2.63 20.86
N GLY A 100 -12.83 2.02 21.70
CA GLY A 100 -13.59 2.71 22.76
C GLY A 100 -15.10 2.48 22.72
N GLY A 101 -15.63 1.79 21.71
CA GLY A 101 -17.02 1.35 21.68
C GLY A 101 -17.48 0.82 20.34
N VAL A 102 -18.75 0.39 20.29
CA VAL A 102 -19.40 -0.08 19.06
C VAL A 102 -19.53 1.06 18.03
N PRO A 103 -19.48 0.76 16.71
CA PRO A 103 -19.63 1.76 15.66
C PRO A 103 -20.90 2.60 15.81
N PHE A 104 -20.81 3.89 15.49
CA PHE A 104 -21.95 4.80 15.56
C PHE A 104 -21.86 5.94 14.54
N ILE A 105 -23.01 6.47 14.17
CA ILE A 105 -23.17 7.68 13.37
C ILE A 105 -23.79 8.76 14.25
N ASP A 106 -23.11 9.90 14.36
CA ASP A 106 -23.70 11.12 14.91
C ASP A 106 -24.09 12.07 13.76
N GLY A 107 -25.14 12.87 13.94
CA GLY A 107 -25.72 13.71 12.88
C GLY A 107 -27.24 13.76 12.95
N GLU A 108 -27.89 14.20 11.87
CA GLU A 108 -29.35 14.33 11.81
C GLU A 108 -30.07 13.00 12.07
N LYS A 109 -29.51 11.91 11.51
CA LYS A 109 -30.01 10.54 11.67
C LYS A 109 -29.02 9.72 12.49
N ARG A 110 -29.07 9.92 13.81
CA ARG A 110 -28.22 9.17 14.75
C ARG A 110 -28.46 7.67 14.63
N TRP A 111 -27.38 6.92 14.56
CA TRP A 111 -27.39 5.46 14.56
C TRP A 111 -26.27 4.93 15.45
N ARG A 112 -26.49 3.77 16.06
CA ARG A 112 -25.47 3.06 16.83
C ARG A 112 -25.70 1.58 16.60
N TYR A 113 -24.63 0.81 16.43
CA TYR A 113 -24.75 -0.64 16.37
C TYR A 113 -25.37 -1.17 17.67
N LYS A 114 -26.40 -2.01 17.54
CA LYS A 114 -27.14 -2.61 18.66
C LYS A 114 -27.13 -4.15 18.62
N GLY A 115 -26.39 -4.73 17.68
CA GLY A 115 -26.28 -6.18 17.57
C GLY A 115 -25.35 -6.75 18.64
N GLU A 116 -25.27 -8.07 18.67
CA GLU A 116 -24.32 -8.78 19.50
C GLU A 116 -22.89 -8.45 19.04
N GLU A 117 -22.02 -8.16 20.00
CA GLU A 117 -20.59 -8.02 19.73
C GLU A 117 -19.99 -9.43 19.69
N LYS A 118 -19.67 -9.89 18.48
CA LYS A 118 -18.97 -11.15 18.25
C LYS A 118 -17.51 -10.88 17.98
N ASN A 119 -16.65 -11.81 18.38
CA ASN A 119 -15.24 -11.74 18.06
C ASN A 119 -15.05 -11.81 16.53
N MET A 120 -14.34 -10.84 15.96
CA MET A 120 -14.12 -10.77 14.52
C MET A 120 -13.40 -12.01 13.98
N TYR A 121 -12.45 -12.60 14.73
CA TYR A 121 -11.73 -13.79 14.29
C TYR A 121 -12.64 -15.02 14.24
N ASP A 122 -13.59 -15.13 15.17
CA ASP A 122 -14.56 -16.23 15.18
C ASP A 122 -15.51 -16.12 13.99
N LEU A 123 -15.94 -14.91 13.64
CA LEU A 123 -16.79 -14.65 12.48
C LEU A 123 -16.10 -15.02 11.16
N GLU A 124 -14.84 -14.62 10.98
CA GLU A 124 -14.07 -14.96 9.78
C GLU A 124 -13.87 -16.47 9.65
N HIS A 125 -13.54 -17.16 10.75
CA HIS A 125 -13.43 -18.63 10.75
C HIS A 125 -14.77 -19.31 10.50
N GLU A 126 -15.85 -18.81 11.09
CA GLU A 126 -17.20 -19.33 10.84
C GLU A 126 -17.56 -19.21 9.35
N ALA A 127 -17.33 -18.04 8.74
CA ALA A 127 -17.55 -17.81 7.31
C ALA A 127 -16.71 -18.77 6.45
N LEU A 128 -15.42 -18.91 6.75
CA LEU A 128 -14.53 -19.84 6.06
C LEU A 128 -15.03 -21.29 6.15
N PHE A 129 -15.33 -21.78 7.36
CA PHE A 129 -15.78 -23.17 7.53
C PHE A 129 -17.15 -23.41 6.90
N GLN A 130 -18.07 -22.45 6.96
CA GLN A 130 -19.37 -22.54 6.30
C GLN A 130 -19.23 -22.59 4.78
N SER A 131 -18.40 -21.73 4.18
CA SER A 131 -18.16 -21.71 2.72
C SER A 131 -17.64 -23.06 2.22
N ILE A 132 -16.68 -23.66 2.94
CA ILE A 132 -16.14 -24.99 2.62
C ILE A 132 -17.22 -26.07 2.71
N ARG A 133 -17.99 -26.09 3.80
CA ARG A 133 -19.03 -27.12 4.03
C ARG A 133 -20.19 -27.04 3.04
N LYS A 134 -20.53 -25.84 2.58
CA LYS A 134 -21.58 -25.60 1.59
C LYS A 134 -21.09 -25.74 0.15
N GLY A 135 -19.77 -25.71 -0.08
CA GLY A 135 -19.20 -25.62 -1.43
C GLY A 135 -19.37 -24.24 -2.08
N GLU A 136 -19.58 -23.20 -1.28
CA GLU A 136 -19.83 -21.82 -1.71
C GLU A 136 -18.62 -20.95 -1.34
N ALA A 137 -17.52 -21.08 -2.08
CA ALA A 137 -16.27 -20.41 -1.76
C ALA A 137 -16.42 -18.87 -1.70
N ILE A 138 -15.91 -18.26 -0.63
CA ILE A 138 -15.80 -16.81 -0.50
C ILE A 138 -14.52 -16.37 -1.23
N ASN A 139 -14.62 -15.37 -2.09
CA ASN A 139 -13.48 -14.83 -2.83
C ASN A 139 -13.46 -13.30 -2.76
N ASP A 140 -12.63 -12.78 -1.85
CA ASP A 140 -12.37 -11.34 -1.69
C ASP A 140 -11.02 -10.93 -2.29
N GLY A 141 -10.46 -11.73 -3.21
CA GLY A 141 -9.12 -11.54 -3.75
C GLY A 141 -8.89 -10.16 -4.36
N ASP A 142 -9.82 -9.68 -5.18
CA ASP A 142 -9.72 -8.35 -5.83
C ASP A 142 -9.67 -7.21 -4.81
N ARG A 143 -10.52 -7.27 -3.78
CA ARG A 143 -10.55 -6.28 -2.69
C ARG A 143 -9.26 -6.32 -1.86
N MET A 144 -8.78 -7.52 -1.53
CA MET A 144 -7.55 -7.70 -0.77
C MET A 144 -6.35 -7.14 -1.56
N MET A 145 -6.20 -7.53 -2.83
CA MET A 145 -5.12 -7.04 -3.70
C MET A 145 -5.16 -5.52 -3.86
N LEU A 146 -6.35 -4.95 -4.04
CA LEU A 146 -6.54 -3.49 -4.10
C LEU A 146 -6.01 -2.82 -2.83
N SER A 147 -6.49 -3.25 -1.66
CA SER A 147 -6.17 -2.59 -0.39
C SER A 147 -4.70 -2.76 -0.01
N THR A 148 -4.11 -3.93 -0.30
CA THR A 148 -2.66 -4.17 -0.17
C THR A 148 -1.86 -3.21 -1.05
N LEU A 149 -2.23 -3.06 -2.33
CA LEU A 149 -1.50 -2.18 -3.24
C LEU A 149 -1.67 -0.70 -2.88
N VAL A 150 -2.84 -0.28 -2.39
CA VAL A 150 -3.04 1.09 -1.88
C VAL A 150 -2.17 1.36 -0.64
N ALA A 151 -2.01 0.39 0.26
CA ALA A 151 -1.12 0.55 1.40
C ALA A 151 0.37 0.66 0.97
N ILE A 152 0.79 -0.15 -0.01
CA ILE A 152 2.12 -0.05 -0.62
C ILE A 152 2.30 1.32 -1.29
N MET A 153 1.29 1.81 -2.02
CA MET A 153 1.29 3.14 -2.65
C MET A 153 1.53 4.25 -1.62
N GLY A 154 0.84 4.21 -0.49
CA GLY A 154 1.05 5.18 0.60
C GLY A 154 2.46 5.13 1.17
N ARG A 155 3.04 3.93 1.29
CA ARG A 155 4.42 3.75 1.74
C ARG A 155 5.40 4.34 0.74
N GLU A 156 5.27 4.01 -0.54
CA GLU A 156 6.16 4.50 -1.60
C GLU A 156 6.08 6.03 -1.73
N ALA A 157 4.88 6.61 -1.64
CA ALA A 157 4.71 8.06 -1.62
C ALA A 157 5.46 8.70 -0.44
N ALA A 158 5.38 8.11 0.76
CA ALA A 158 6.10 8.60 1.94
C ALA A 158 7.62 8.40 1.84
N TYR A 159 8.08 7.23 1.38
CA TYR A 159 9.49 6.89 1.23
C TYR A 159 10.22 7.78 0.22
N THR A 160 9.56 8.09 -0.89
CA THR A 160 10.14 8.85 -1.98
C THR A 160 9.89 10.35 -1.85
N GLY A 161 8.83 10.75 -1.15
CA GLY A 161 8.35 12.13 -1.09
C GLY A 161 7.69 12.60 -2.38
N GLN A 162 7.34 11.69 -3.29
CA GLN A 162 6.73 12.00 -4.58
C GLN A 162 5.20 11.84 -4.53
N LEU A 163 4.50 12.54 -5.42
CA LEU A 163 3.14 12.18 -5.77
C LEU A 163 3.20 10.93 -6.66
N ILE A 164 2.55 9.86 -6.22
CA ILE A 164 2.46 8.60 -6.96
C ILE A 164 1.04 8.49 -7.50
N THR A 165 0.87 8.22 -8.79
CA THR A 165 -0.45 7.90 -9.37
C THR A 165 -0.72 6.40 -9.30
N TRP A 166 -1.99 6.01 -9.40
CA TRP A 166 -2.36 4.59 -9.41
C TRP A 166 -1.68 3.81 -10.55
N ASP A 167 -1.64 4.39 -11.75
CA ASP A 167 -0.98 3.77 -12.90
C ASP A 167 0.53 3.60 -12.70
N GLN A 168 1.19 4.58 -12.07
CA GLN A 168 2.60 4.46 -11.70
C GLN A 168 2.82 3.34 -10.68
N MET A 169 1.90 3.20 -9.72
CA MET A 169 1.97 2.13 -8.72
C MET A 169 1.77 0.76 -9.36
N LEU A 170 0.80 0.60 -10.27
CA LEU A 170 0.59 -0.63 -11.03
C LEU A 170 1.81 -1.00 -11.89
N ALA A 171 2.53 0.00 -12.40
CA ALA A 171 3.73 -0.20 -13.20
C ALA A 171 5.01 -0.37 -12.36
N CYS A 172 4.95 -0.24 -11.02
CA CYS A 172 6.15 -0.23 -10.17
C CYS A 172 7.00 -1.50 -10.36
N ALA A 173 8.31 -1.31 -10.55
CA ALA A 173 9.28 -2.38 -10.75
C ALA A 173 10.09 -2.69 -9.49
N GLN A 174 9.71 -2.13 -8.34
CA GLN A 174 10.43 -2.34 -7.09
C GLN A 174 10.31 -3.79 -6.62
N ASP A 175 11.47 -4.38 -6.32
CA ASP A 175 11.57 -5.60 -5.54
C ASP A 175 12.41 -5.31 -4.29
N LEU A 176 11.88 -5.72 -3.14
CA LEU A 176 12.56 -5.57 -1.85
C LEU A 176 13.22 -6.88 -1.40
N ALA A 177 12.78 -8.02 -1.94
CA ALA A 177 13.23 -9.33 -1.53
C ALA A 177 14.30 -9.88 -2.48
N PRO A 178 15.30 -10.61 -1.97
CA PRO A 178 16.23 -11.35 -2.82
C PRO A 178 15.61 -12.63 -3.38
N ASP A 179 15.87 -12.94 -4.66
CA ASP A 179 15.31 -14.13 -5.34
C ASP A 179 15.84 -15.47 -4.80
N ASP A 180 17.13 -15.55 -4.47
CA ASP A 180 17.84 -16.82 -4.25
C ASP A 180 18.15 -17.14 -2.76
N LEU A 181 17.42 -16.53 -1.82
CA LEU A 181 17.70 -16.66 -0.39
C LEU A 181 17.35 -18.04 0.16
N LYS A 182 18.28 -18.67 0.88
CA LYS A 182 18.10 -19.99 1.51
C LYS A 182 18.06 -19.89 3.04
N TRP A 183 17.51 -20.92 3.67
CA TRP A 183 17.50 -21.01 5.13
C TRP A 183 18.93 -21.04 5.68
N GLY A 184 19.25 -20.09 6.56
CA GLY A 184 20.58 -19.92 7.15
C GLY A 184 21.43 -18.82 6.50
N ASP A 185 21.01 -18.29 5.35
CA ASP A 185 21.70 -17.18 4.70
C ASP A 185 21.56 -15.88 5.53
N SER A 186 22.54 -15.00 5.35
CA SER A 186 22.48 -13.62 5.83
C SER A 186 22.15 -12.71 4.66
N PHE A 187 21.22 -11.78 4.89
CA PHE A 187 20.83 -10.76 3.92
C PHE A 187 20.97 -9.38 4.56
N THR A 188 21.52 -8.41 3.85
CA THR A 188 21.54 -7.02 4.29
C THR A 188 20.38 -6.29 3.61
N PRO A 189 19.37 -5.82 4.36
CA PRO A 189 18.26 -5.05 3.82
C PRO A 189 18.75 -3.76 3.15
N SER A 190 17.92 -3.19 2.28
CA SER A 190 18.17 -1.85 1.75
C SER A 190 18.29 -0.82 2.88
N ALA A 191 19.03 0.25 2.62
CA ALA A 191 19.10 1.37 3.55
C ALA A 191 17.70 1.94 3.83
N MET A 192 17.52 2.55 5.01
CA MET A 192 16.28 3.23 5.34
C MET A 192 15.95 4.28 4.27
N PRO A 193 14.72 4.31 3.76
CA PRO A 193 14.31 5.30 2.77
C PRO A 193 14.48 6.73 3.27
N MET A 194 14.87 7.63 2.36
CA MET A 194 15.07 9.04 2.64
C MET A 194 14.23 9.85 1.65
N PRO A 195 13.13 10.49 2.09
CA PRO A 195 12.27 11.28 1.20
C PRO A 195 13.06 12.34 0.43
N GLY A 196 12.80 12.47 -0.87
CA GLY A 196 13.55 13.34 -1.79
C GLY A 196 14.86 12.74 -2.34
N ILE A 197 15.39 11.68 -1.71
CA ILE A 197 16.60 10.96 -2.15
C ILE A 197 16.22 9.61 -2.76
N THR A 198 15.45 8.80 -2.01
CA THR A 198 14.94 7.51 -2.47
C THR A 198 14.09 7.68 -3.72
N LYS A 199 14.36 6.87 -4.74
CA LYS A 199 13.67 6.94 -6.03
C LYS A 199 12.54 5.92 -6.10
N PHE A 200 11.42 6.36 -6.64
CA PHE A 200 10.37 5.44 -7.10
C PHE A 200 10.87 4.72 -8.35
N LEU A 201 10.66 3.41 -8.43
CA LEU A 201 11.20 2.57 -9.51
C LEU A 201 10.09 2.22 -10.50
N LEU A 202 10.19 2.78 -11.70
CA LEU A 202 9.39 2.38 -12.86
C LEU A 202 10.20 1.42 -13.75
N PRO A 203 9.55 0.61 -14.61
CA PRO A 203 10.24 -0.28 -15.52
C PRO A 203 11.09 0.53 -16.49
N GLU A 204 12.23 -0.02 -16.91
CA GLU A 204 13.04 0.62 -17.94
C GLU A 204 12.21 0.74 -19.24
N PRO A 205 12.25 1.89 -19.93
CA PRO A 205 11.64 1.99 -21.24
C PRO A 205 12.30 0.99 -22.19
N PRO A 206 11.54 0.39 -23.12
CA PRO A 206 12.11 -0.55 -24.09
C PRO A 206 13.27 0.14 -24.84
N LYS A 207 14.40 -0.56 -24.98
CA LYS A 207 15.55 -0.07 -25.75
C LYS A 207 15.08 0.29 -27.16
N PRO A 208 15.47 1.44 -27.72
CA PRO A 208 15.14 1.78 -29.09
C PRO A 208 15.62 0.66 -30.00
N GLU A 209 14.73 0.18 -30.87
CA GLU A 209 15.06 -0.81 -31.90
C GLU A 209 16.21 -0.23 -32.74
N GLU A 210 17.34 -0.95 -32.82
CA GLU A 210 18.47 -0.52 -33.64
C GLU A 210 18.00 -0.41 -35.09
N ALA A 211 17.94 0.82 -35.61
CA ALA A 211 17.55 1.08 -36.98
C ALA A 211 18.47 0.26 -37.91
N PRO A 212 17.91 -0.48 -38.90
CA PRO A 212 18.71 -1.32 -39.78
C PRO A 212 19.75 -0.46 -40.50
N ALA A 213 21.01 -0.88 -40.41
CA ALA A 213 22.15 -0.19 -41.01
C ALA A 213 21.82 0.16 -42.48
N SER A 214 21.90 1.45 -42.80
CA SER A 214 21.72 1.94 -44.16
C SER A 214 22.73 1.25 -45.08
N LYS A 215 22.25 0.45 -46.03
CA LYS A 215 23.09 -0.10 -47.10
C LYS A 215 23.69 1.05 -47.90
N GLU A 216 24.97 1.31 -47.69
CA GLU A 216 25.74 2.24 -48.51
C GLU A 216 25.84 1.72 -49.95
N GLY A 217 25.29 2.50 -50.87
CA GLY A 217 25.86 2.76 -52.20
C GLY A 217 26.11 1.60 -53.16
N GLU A 218 25.09 1.13 -53.88
CA GLU A 218 25.31 0.59 -55.23
C GLU A 218 25.61 1.75 -56.19
N LYS A 219 26.88 1.86 -56.62
CA LYS A 219 27.28 2.74 -57.73
C LYS A 219 26.76 2.17 -59.06
N PRO A 220 26.11 2.96 -59.92
CA PRO A 220 25.73 2.49 -61.24
C PRO A 220 26.97 2.38 -62.15
N ALA A 221 27.10 1.22 -62.78
CA ALA A 221 28.14 0.95 -63.77
C ALA A 221 27.99 1.88 -64.98
N GLN A 222 29.03 2.65 -65.29
CA GLN A 222 29.15 3.44 -66.50
C GLN A 222 29.32 2.51 -67.72
N LYS A 223 28.36 2.57 -68.66
CA LYS A 223 28.55 2.07 -70.03
C LYS A 223 29.53 2.99 -70.77
N LYS A 224 30.63 2.44 -71.28
CA LYS A 224 31.43 3.06 -72.33
C LYS A 224 31.18 2.33 -73.66
N ALA A 225 31.01 3.14 -74.71
CA ALA A 225 31.19 2.74 -76.10
C ALA A 225 32.69 2.55 -76.40
#